data_AF-A0AAU6IQF3-F1
#
_entry.id   AF-A0AAU6IQF3-F1
#
_cell.length_a   1.000
_cell.length_b   1.000
_cell.length_c   1.000
_cell.angle_alpha   90.00
_cell.angle_beta   90.00
_cell.angle_gamma   90.00
#
_symmetry.space_group_name_H-M   'P 1'
#
loop_
_entity.id
_entity.type
_entity.pdbx_description
1 polymer ?
#
loop_
_entity_poly.entity_id
_entity_poly.type
_entity_poly.pdbx_seq_one_letter_code
_entity_poly.pdbx_strand_id
1 'polypeptide(L)'
;MADKDEAAASVAGDEMVGEVVERLLDKADASGAALLGEGGLLTEITRAVVERALEAEMSEHLGYERGDRAALDSFEASDLGQRYPAIVRTWRSAWPEFTPYLAFPPAIRMVVYSPNMVESINSRLRKATRNRGHFPSEQAALKVLYLAVREQINPKARDANHVAAHWKEALNQFSLFFEDRLSIQ
;
A
#
# COMPACT_ATOMS: atom_id res chain seq x y z
N MET A 1 4.35 32.46 33.50
CA MET A 1 5.06 31.17 33.43
C MET A 1 4.95 30.55 32.03
N ALA A 2 3.80 30.64 31.35
CA ALA A 2 3.63 30.19 29.96
C ALA A 2 4.53 30.87 28.90
N ASP A 3 4.82 32.18 29.06
CA ASP A 3 5.57 32.97 28.06
C ASP A 3 7.06 32.58 27.92
N LYS A 4 7.64 31.97 28.97
CA LYS A 4 9.05 31.54 28.96
C LYS A 4 9.24 30.16 28.32
N ASP A 5 8.23 29.31 28.40
CA ASP A 5 8.26 27.95 27.83
C ASP A 5 8.02 27.98 26.31
N GLU A 6 7.18 28.88 25.82
CA GLU A 6 6.91 29.08 24.39
C GLU A 6 8.12 29.70 23.65
N ALA A 7 8.81 30.65 24.29
CA ALA A 7 10.04 31.22 23.76
C ALA A 7 11.19 30.20 23.70
N ALA A 8 11.30 29.30 24.68
CA ALA A 8 12.32 28.25 24.70
C ALA A 8 12.09 27.19 23.60
N ALA A 9 10.83 26.82 23.33
CA ALA A 9 10.48 25.90 22.26
C ALA A 9 10.76 26.48 20.86
N SER A 10 10.50 27.77 20.67
CA SER A 10 10.83 28.49 19.42
C SER A 10 12.34 28.51 19.14
N VAL A 11 13.16 28.79 20.16
CA VAL A 11 14.62 28.85 20.02
C VAL A 11 15.20 27.47 19.72
N ALA A 12 14.71 26.42 20.39
CA ALA A 12 15.12 25.04 20.10
C ALA A 12 14.75 24.59 18.67
N GLY A 13 13.60 25.05 18.16
CA GLY A 13 13.20 24.80 16.77
C GLY A 13 14.15 25.44 15.76
N ASP A 14 14.57 26.67 16.00
CA ASP A 14 15.49 27.41 15.11
C ASP A 14 16.91 26.80 15.10
N GLU A 15 17.40 26.37 16.27
CA GLU A 15 18.69 25.69 16.40
C GLU A 15 18.70 24.33 15.69
N MET A 16 17.62 23.55 15.83
CA MET A 16 17.46 22.28 15.11
C MET A 16 17.39 22.49 13.60
N VAL A 17 16.67 23.51 13.13
CA VAL A 17 16.61 23.85 11.70
C VAL A 17 18.00 24.21 11.18
N GLY A 18 18.76 25.02 11.94
CA GLY A 18 20.15 25.34 11.62
C GLY A 18 21.05 24.11 11.48
N GLU A 19 20.97 23.16 12.42
CA GLU A 19 21.75 21.92 12.37
C GLU A 19 21.41 21.06 11.15
N VAL A 20 20.13 20.97 10.80
CA VAL A 20 19.66 20.20 9.64
C VAL A 20 20.14 20.85 8.33
N VAL A 21 20.11 22.18 8.25
CA VAL A 21 20.58 22.93 7.08
C VAL A 21 22.09 22.74 6.88
N GLU A 22 22.90 22.87 7.94
CA GLU A 22 24.35 22.63 7.88
C GLU A 22 24.66 21.21 7.39
N ARG A 23 24.02 20.19 7.97
CA ARG A 23 24.22 18.80 7.52
C ARG A 23 23.80 18.56 6.08
N LEU A 24 22.79 19.27 5.60
CA LEU A 24 22.33 19.20 4.21
C LEU A 24 23.36 19.79 3.24
N LEU A 25 23.93 20.93 3.59
CA LEU A 25 24.98 21.60 2.81
C LEU A 25 26.25 20.74 2.79
N ASP A 26 26.71 20.27 3.95
CA ASP A 26 27.85 19.36 4.07
C ASP A 26 27.69 18.11 3.20
N LYS A 27 26.48 17.55 3.17
CA LYS A 27 26.18 16.36 2.39
C LYS A 27 26.10 16.67 0.90
N ALA A 28 25.57 17.82 0.50
CA ALA A 28 25.57 18.28 -0.89
C ALA A 28 27.01 18.45 -1.40
N ASP A 29 27.87 19.08 -0.60
CA ASP A 29 29.28 19.32 -0.93
C ASP A 29 30.09 18.02 -0.99
N ALA A 30 29.86 17.09 -0.06
CA ALA A 30 30.57 15.81 -0.02
C ALA A 30 30.15 14.84 -1.14
N SER A 31 28.88 14.90 -1.57
CA SER A 31 28.33 13.97 -2.58
C SER A 31 28.26 14.55 -3.99
N GLY A 32 28.39 15.87 -4.13
CA GLY A 32 28.12 16.58 -5.39
C GLY A 32 26.65 16.56 -5.81
N ALA A 33 25.74 16.14 -4.90
CA ALA A 33 24.32 16.07 -5.18
C ALA A 33 23.70 17.48 -5.27
N ALA A 34 22.73 17.64 -6.18
CA ALA A 34 21.99 18.89 -6.28
C ALA A 34 21.16 19.10 -4.99
N LEU A 35 21.28 20.28 -4.38
CA LEU A 35 20.50 20.64 -3.20
C LEU A 35 19.01 20.78 -3.54
N LEU A 36 18.72 21.33 -4.72
CA LEU A 36 17.41 21.67 -5.25
C LEU A 36 17.16 20.95 -6.59
N GLY A 37 15.89 20.81 -6.97
CA GLY A 37 15.46 20.18 -8.21
C GLY A 37 14.88 18.78 -8.01
N GLU A 38 14.32 18.20 -9.07
CA GLU A 38 13.73 16.86 -9.04
C GLU A 38 14.83 15.82 -8.80
N GLY A 39 14.78 15.12 -7.66
CA GLY A 39 15.87 14.24 -7.21
C GLY A 39 16.97 14.94 -6.39
N GLY A 40 16.78 16.21 -6.02
CA GLY A 40 17.68 16.91 -5.12
C GLY A 40 17.47 16.53 -3.65
N LEU A 41 18.48 16.78 -2.81
CA LEU A 41 18.49 16.38 -1.39
C LEU A 41 17.29 16.92 -0.60
N LEU A 42 16.82 18.14 -0.91
CA LEU A 42 15.63 18.70 -0.26
C LEU A 42 14.34 17.94 -0.61
N THR A 43 14.21 17.44 -1.84
CA THR A 43 13.07 16.61 -2.25
C THR A 43 13.12 15.25 -1.56
N GLU A 44 14.29 14.65 -1.42
CA GLU A 44 14.48 13.40 -0.69
C GLU A 44 14.17 13.55 0.81
N ILE A 45 14.63 14.63 1.44
CA ILE A 45 14.31 14.89 2.85
C ILE A 45 12.83 15.19 3.03
N THR A 46 12.22 15.99 2.15
CA THR A 46 10.78 16.26 2.22
C THR A 46 9.99 14.96 2.12
N ARG A 47 10.36 14.05 1.21
CA ARG A 47 9.78 12.70 1.12
C ARG A 47 9.99 11.92 2.41
N ALA A 48 11.22 11.84 2.89
CA ALA A 48 11.61 11.08 4.08
C ALA A 48 10.91 11.56 5.36
N VAL A 49 10.66 12.87 5.47
CA VAL A 49 9.93 13.49 6.59
C VAL A 49 8.44 13.18 6.49
N VAL A 50 7.82 13.32 5.30
CA VAL A 50 6.41 12.97 5.09
C VAL A 50 6.15 11.49 5.35
N GLU A 51 7.04 10.62 4.87
CA GLU A 51 6.94 9.17 5.12
C GLU A 51 7.08 8.85 6.61
N ARG A 52 8.08 9.40 7.31
CA ARG A 52 8.26 9.18 8.75
C ARG A 52 7.14 9.78 9.59
N ALA A 53 6.61 10.94 9.22
CA ALA A 53 5.46 11.55 9.89
C ALA A 53 4.22 10.68 9.71
N LEU A 54 3.96 10.18 8.49
CA LEU A 54 2.87 9.23 8.24
C LEU A 54 3.06 7.93 9.03
N GLU A 55 4.29 7.41 9.13
CA GLU A 55 4.60 6.22 9.90
C GLU A 55 4.43 6.41 11.41
N ALA A 56 4.85 7.57 11.93
CA ALA A 56 4.66 7.96 13.32
C ALA A 56 3.18 8.13 13.65
N GLU A 57 2.42 8.83 12.81
CA GLU A 57 0.98 9.00 13.00
C GLU A 57 0.21 7.67 12.88
N MET A 58 0.62 6.78 11.96
CA MET A 58 0.04 5.44 11.89
C MET A 58 0.31 4.61 13.16
N SER A 59 1.48 4.76 13.77
CA SER A 59 1.85 4.05 15.00
C SER A 59 1.15 4.65 16.22
N GLU A 60 1.03 5.98 16.28
CA GLU A 60 0.38 6.72 17.36
C GLU A 60 -1.16 6.57 17.33
N HIS A 61 -1.77 6.61 16.14
CA HIS A 61 -3.23 6.47 15.99
C HIS A 61 -3.72 5.02 16.18
N LEU A 62 -2.89 4.02 15.91
CA LEU A 62 -3.25 2.61 16.03
C LEU A 62 -2.73 1.96 17.32
N GLY A 63 -1.71 2.52 17.97
CA GLY A 63 -1.16 2.01 19.24
C GLY A 63 -0.40 0.69 19.15
N TYR A 64 -0.09 0.19 17.94
CA TYR A 64 0.58 -1.10 17.71
C TYR A 64 1.60 -1.03 16.56
N GLU A 65 2.67 -1.81 16.66
CA GLU A 65 3.68 -1.95 15.60
C GLU A 65 3.16 -2.77 14.40
N ARG A 66 3.75 -2.61 13.21
CA ARG A 66 3.36 -3.38 12.02
C ARG A 66 3.57 -4.88 12.25
N GLY A 67 2.50 -5.66 12.12
CA GLY A 67 2.53 -7.12 12.31
C GLY A 67 2.34 -7.57 13.76
N ASP A 68 2.13 -6.63 14.69
CA ASP A 68 1.81 -6.96 16.08
C ASP A 68 0.50 -7.76 16.16
N ARG A 69 0.53 -8.82 16.97
CA ARG A 69 -0.62 -9.70 17.22
C ARG A 69 -1.66 -9.04 18.11
N ALA A 70 -1.32 -7.94 18.78
CA ALA A 70 -2.24 -7.24 19.67
C ALA A 70 -3.56 -6.83 18.97
N ALA A 71 -3.51 -6.47 17.69
CA ALA A 71 -4.72 -6.19 16.90
C ALA A 71 -5.58 -7.45 16.70
N LEU A 72 -4.95 -8.61 16.45
CA LEU A 72 -5.64 -9.90 16.30
C LEU A 72 -6.20 -10.41 17.64
N ASP A 73 -5.47 -10.19 18.73
CA ASP A 73 -5.89 -10.56 20.08
C ASP A 73 -7.06 -9.68 20.54
N SER A 74 -7.03 -8.38 20.23
CA SER A 74 -8.15 -7.45 20.44
C SER A 74 -9.39 -7.87 19.63
N PHE A 75 -9.22 -8.25 18.36
CA PHE A 75 -10.30 -8.78 17.55
C PHE A 75 -10.90 -10.06 18.15
N GLU A 76 -10.08 -11.00 18.63
CA GLU A 76 -10.56 -12.22 19.29
C GLU A 76 -11.36 -11.92 20.55
N ALA A 77 -10.92 -10.95 21.35
CA ALA A 77 -11.60 -10.54 22.58
C ALA A 77 -12.94 -9.82 22.32
N SER A 78 -13.14 -9.24 21.13
CA SER A 78 -14.37 -8.53 20.76
C SER A 78 -15.60 -9.44 20.65
N ASP A 79 -16.80 -8.84 20.72
CA ASP A 79 -18.07 -9.55 20.52
C ASP A 79 -18.12 -10.35 19.20
N LEU A 80 -17.50 -9.82 18.14
CA LEU A 80 -17.42 -10.49 16.84
C LEU A 80 -16.45 -11.68 16.87
N GLY A 81 -15.29 -11.54 17.51
CA GLY A 81 -14.33 -12.62 17.69
C GLY A 81 -14.93 -13.79 18.46
N GLN A 82 -15.61 -13.47 19.57
CA GLN A 82 -16.31 -14.46 20.39
C GLN A 82 -17.47 -15.13 19.64
N ARG A 83 -18.22 -14.38 18.83
CA ARG A 83 -19.31 -14.92 18.01
C ARG A 83 -18.82 -15.81 16.87
N TYR A 84 -17.65 -15.53 16.30
CA TYR A 84 -17.11 -16.23 15.13
C TYR A 84 -15.72 -16.83 15.39
N PRO A 85 -15.58 -17.81 16.30
CA PRO A 85 -14.27 -18.37 16.67
C PRO A 85 -13.58 -19.11 15.53
N ALA A 86 -14.34 -19.60 14.52
CA ALA A 86 -13.76 -20.19 13.32
C ALA A 86 -13.00 -19.15 12.47
N ILE A 87 -13.52 -17.93 12.38
CA ILE A 87 -12.86 -16.83 11.65
C ILE A 87 -11.57 -16.44 12.36
N VAL A 88 -11.60 -16.35 13.70
CA VAL A 88 -10.40 -16.09 14.52
C VAL A 88 -9.32 -17.14 14.26
N ARG A 89 -9.68 -18.43 14.24
CA ARG A 89 -8.72 -19.51 13.94
C ARG A 89 -8.09 -19.35 12.56
N THR A 90 -8.89 -19.06 11.54
CA THR A 90 -8.38 -18.83 10.18
C THR A 90 -7.40 -17.67 10.12
N TRP A 91 -7.71 -16.54 10.78
CA TRP A 91 -6.79 -15.41 10.86
C TRP A 91 -5.51 -15.75 11.62
N ARG A 92 -5.59 -16.47 12.74
CA ARG A 92 -4.40 -16.91 13.48
C ARG A 92 -3.50 -17.81 12.65
N SER A 93 -4.06 -18.75 11.89
CA SER A 93 -3.26 -19.61 11.01
C SER A 93 -2.64 -18.86 9.84
N ALA A 94 -3.37 -17.89 9.26
CA ALA A 94 -2.91 -17.11 8.12
C ALA A 94 -2.02 -15.91 8.50
N TRP A 95 -1.94 -15.55 9.78
CA TRP A 95 -1.23 -14.35 10.24
C TRP A 95 0.23 -14.26 9.76
N PRO A 96 1.04 -15.35 9.79
CA PRO A 96 2.41 -15.29 9.27
C PRO A 96 2.49 -15.00 7.76
N GLU A 97 1.50 -15.47 6.99
CA GLU A 97 1.41 -15.24 5.55
C GLU A 97 0.85 -13.84 5.22
N PHE A 98 0.00 -13.31 6.10
CA PHE A 98 -0.58 -11.97 5.97
C PHE A 98 0.37 -10.86 6.42
N THR A 99 1.22 -11.09 7.42
CA THR A 99 2.10 -10.05 7.98
C THR A 99 2.99 -9.35 6.92
N PRO A 100 3.61 -10.06 5.95
CA PRO A 100 4.36 -9.42 4.87
C PRO A 100 3.55 -8.41 4.05
N TYR A 101 2.24 -8.61 3.89
CA TYR A 101 1.38 -7.64 3.20
C TYR A 101 1.34 -6.28 3.90
N LEU A 102 1.47 -6.24 5.23
CA LEU A 102 1.50 -4.99 5.99
C LEU A 102 2.78 -4.18 5.78
N ALA A 103 3.85 -4.80 5.26
CA ALA A 103 5.07 -4.09 4.90
C ALA A 103 4.89 -3.16 3.69
N PHE A 104 3.91 -3.45 2.82
CA PHE A 104 3.63 -2.61 1.66
C PHE A 104 3.13 -1.22 2.04
N PRO A 105 3.55 -0.15 1.35
CA PRO A 105 2.97 1.18 1.47
C PRO A 105 1.44 1.18 1.28
N PRO A 106 0.71 2.14 1.91
CA PRO A 106 -0.75 2.22 1.79
C PRO A 106 -1.28 2.16 0.36
N ALA A 107 -0.66 2.89 -0.59
CA ALA A 107 -1.13 2.90 -1.98
C ALA A 107 -1.04 1.52 -2.66
N ILE A 108 0.00 0.74 -2.36
CA ILE A 108 0.12 -0.65 -2.85
C ILE A 108 -0.93 -1.53 -2.20
N ARG A 109 -1.11 -1.41 -0.87
CA ARG A 109 -2.12 -2.16 -0.12
C ARG A 109 -3.53 -1.93 -0.69
N MET A 110 -3.87 -0.68 -1.03
CA MET A 110 -5.15 -0.28 -1.64
C MET A 110 -5.47 -1.05 -2.92
N VAL A 111 -4.48 -1.19 -3.81
CA VAL A 111 -4.66 -1.94 -5.06
C VAL A 111 -4.82 -3.43 -4.78
N VAL A 112 -3.99 -3.99 -3.89
CA VAL A 112 -3.97 -5.43 -3.60
C VAL A 112 -5.22 -5.91 -2.86
N TYR A 113 -5.73 -5.15 -1.87
CA TYR A 113 -6.94 -5.58 -1.15
C TYR A 113 -8.22 -5.37 -1.95
N SER A 114 -8.18 -4.63 -3.07
CA SER A 114 -9.36 -4.25 -3.82
C SER A 114 -10.16 -5.49 -4.26
N PRO A 115 -11.34 -5.75 -3.67
CA PRO A 115 -12.13 -6.94 -3.98
C PRO A 115 -12.67 -6.89 -5.41
N ASN A 116 -12.78 -5.67 -5.97
CA ASN A 116 -13.29 -5.43 -7.31
C ASN A 116 -12.48 -6.16 -8.38
N MET A 117 -11.16 -6.30 -8.22
CA MET A 117 -10.34 -7.00 -9.22
C MET A 117 -10.73 -8.47 -9.32
N VAL A 118 -10.68 -9.20 -8.21
CA VAL A 118 -10.96 -10.63 -8.17
C VAL A 118 -12.45 -10.91 -8.38
N GLU A 119 -13.34 -10.14 -7.75
CA GLU A 119 -14.78 -10.36 -7.87
C GLU A 119 -15.29 -10.04 -9.27
N SER A 120 -14.73 -9.04 -9.96
CA SER A 120 -15.12 -8.74 -11.34
C SER A 120 -14.73 -9.86 -12.31
N ILE A 121 -13.64 -10.59 -12.06
CA ILE A 121 -13.27 -11.79 -12.82
C ILE A 121 -14.24 -12.92 -12.48
N ASN A 122 -14.41 -13.23 -11.18
CA ASN A 122 -15.30 -14.29 -10.72
C ASN A 122 -16.74 -14.12 -11.23
N SER A 123 -17.26 -12.90 -11.22
CA SER A 123 -18.60 -12.58 -11.72
C SER A 123 -18.73 -12.89 -13.23
N ARG A 124 -17.71 -12.55 -14.03
CA ARG A 124 -17.70 -12.86 -15.47
C ARG A 124 -17.58 -14.35 -15.75
N LEU A 125 -16.70 -15.06 -15.03
CA LEU A 125 -16.57 -16.51 -15.15
C LEU A 125 -17.89 -17.20 -14.78
N ARG A 126 -18.52 -16.80 -13.66
CA ARG A 126 -19.85 -17.28 -13.26
C ARG A 126 -20.90 -16.98 -14.32
N LYS A 127 -20.91 -15.77 -14.91
CA LYS A 127 -21.85 -15.43 -15.99
C LYS A 127 -21.64 -16.28 -17.24
N ALA A 128 -20.39 -16.59 -17.60
CA ALA A 128 -20.07 -17.43 -18.73
C ALA A 128 -20.49 -18.89 -18.53
N THR A 129 -20.51 -19.38 -17.29
CA THR A 129 -20.87 -20.78 -16.99
C THR A 129 -22.33 -20.97 -16.59
N ARG A 130 -23.00 -19.96 -16.01
CA ARG A 130 -24.35 -20.08 -15.42
C ARG A 130 -25.42 -20.66 -16.34
N ASN A 131 -25.36 -20.37 -17.64
CA ASN A 131 -26.35 -20.84 -18.61
C ASN A 131 -25.91 -22.10 -19.36
N ARG A 132 -24.76 -22.68 -18.99
CA ARG A 132 -24.23 -23.91 -19.59
C ARG A 132 -24.49 -25.05 -18.60
N GLY A 133 -25.08 -26.14 -19.08
CA GLY A 133 -25.26 -27.37 -18.30
C GLY A 133 -23.93 -28.10 -18.06
N HIS A 134 -23.95 -29.43 -18.01
CA HIS A 134 -22.71 -30.22 -17.96
C HIS A 134 -21.82 -29.94 -19.18
N PHE A 135 -20.51 -29.76 -18.94
CA PHE A 135 -19.52 -29.63 -20.00
C PHE A 135 -19.10 -31.00 -20.52
N PRO A 136 -19.14 -31.25 -21.84
CA PRO A 136 -18.82 -32.57 -22.41
C PRO A 136 -17.36 -33.00 -22.23
N SER A 137 -16.46 -32.06 -21.89
CA SER A 137 -15.08 -32.34 -21.52
C SER A 137 -14.47 -31.16 -20.74
N GLU A 138 -13.38 -31.42 -20.03
CA GLU A 138 -12.56 -30.38 -19.39
C GLU A 138 -12.11 -29.32 -20.40
N GLN A 139 -11.70 -29.74 -21.60
CA GLN A 139 -11.28 -28.82 -22.66
C GLN A 139 -12.40 -27.89 -23.13
N ALA A 140 -13.65 -28.35 -23.14
CA ALA A 140 -14.80 -27.49 -23.44
C ALA A 140 -15.00 -26.43 -22.35
N ALA A 141 -14.85 -26.80 -21.08
CA ALA A 141 -14.91 -25.86 -19.95
C ALA A 141 -13.77 -24.84 -20.02
N LEU A 142 -12.53 -25.29 -20.26
CA LEU A 142 -11.36 -24.40 -20.39
C LEU A 142 -11.51 -23.40 -21.54
N LYS A 143 -12.00 -23.83 -22.71
CA LYS A 143 -12.25 -22.92 -23.84
C LYS A 143 -13.27 -21.83 -23.48
N VAL A 144 -14.31 -22.17 -22.73
CA VAL A 144 -15.32 -21.21 -22.28
C VAL A 144 -14.72 -20.18 -21.31
N LEU A 145 -13.95 -20.63 -20.31
CA LEU A 145 -13.29 -19.73 -19.37
C LEU A 145 -12.25 -18.86 -20.07
N TYR A 146 -11.45 -19.44 -20.97
CA TYR A 146 -10.49 -18.72 -21.80
C TYR A 146 -11.15 -17.60 -22.62
N LEU A 147 -12.25 -17.89 -23.31
CA LEU A 147 -12.97 -16.89 -24.09
C LEU A 147 -13.53 -15.77 -23.21
N ALA A 148 -14.05 -16.10 -22.02
CA ALA A 148 -14.55 -15.12 -21.06
C ALA A 148 -13.43 -14.19 -20.55
N VAL A 149 -12.25 -14.72 -20.24
CA VAL A 149 -11.08 -13.93 -19.83
C VAL A 149 -10.57 -13.07 -20.99
N ARG A 150 -10.50 -13.63 -22.21
CA ARG A 150 -10.02 -12.90 -23.40
C ARG A 150 -10.90 -11.69 -23.71
N GLU A 151 -12.22 -11.83 -23.60
CA GLU A 151 -13.17 -10.73 -23.79
C GLU A 151 -13.02 -9.63 -22.73
N GLN A 152 -12.56 -9.98 -21.51
CA GLN A 152 -12.30 -9.01 -20.45
C GLN A 152 -10.99 -8.22 -20.66
N ILE A 153 -9.94 -8.86 -21.16
CA ILE A 153 -8.64 -8.21 -21.39
C ILE A 153 -8.71 -7.24 -22.57
N ASN A 154 -9.41 -7.63 -23.64
CA ASN A 154 -9.58 -6.83 -24.84
C ASN A 154 -11.06 -6.55 -25.12
N PRO A 155 -11.74 -5.72 -24.29
CA PRO A 155 -13.14 -5.40 -24.53
C PRO A 155 -13.22 -4.48 -25.74
N LYS A 156 -14.09 -4.80 -26.70
CA LYS A 156 -14.29 -3.98 -27.90
C LYS A 156 -14.75 -2.54 -27.63
N ALA A 157 -15.20 -2.23 -26.41
CA ALA A 157 -15.86 -0.97 -26.06
C ALA A 157 -15.26 -0.27 -24.83
N ARG A 158 -14.13 -0.74 -24.27
CA ARG A 158 -13.54 -0.11 -23.09
C ARG A 158 -12.55 0.97 -23.52
N ASP A 159 -12.64 2.13 -22.88
CA ASP A 159 -11.64 3.18 -23.04
C ASP A 159 -10.26 2.63 -22.65
N ALA A 160 -9.32 2.67 -23.61
CA ALA A 160 -7.94 2.22 -23.41
C ALA A 160 -7.21 3.06 -22.34
N ASN A 161 -7.71 4.27 -22.05
CA ASN A 161 -7.14 5.16 -21.04
C ASN A 161 -7.74 4.96 -19.64
N HIS A 162 -8.70 4.04 -19.47
CA HIS A 162 -9.27 3.77 -18.15
C HIS A 162 -8.27 3.00 -17.29
N VAL A 163 -7.69 3.70 -16.32
CA VAL A 163 -6.77 3.14 -15.32
C VAL A 163 -7.56 2.88 -14.02
N ALA A 164 -7.28 1.76 -13.36
CA ALA A 164 -7.89 1.46 -12.06
C ALA A 164 -7.59 2.56 -11.04
N ALA A 165 -8.54 2.85 -10.16
CA ALA A 165 -8.35 3.83 -9.09
C ALA A 165 -7.08 3.49 -8.27
N HIS A 166 -6.35 4.52 -7.85
CA HIS A 166 -5.09 4.42 -7.09
C HIS A 166 -3.91 3.73 -7.79
N TRP A 167 -4.08 3.23 -9.03
CA TRP A 167 -3.00 2.52 -9.73
C TRP A 167 -1.78 3.41 -10.01
N LYS A 168 -1.98 4.68 -10.37
CA LYS A 168 -0.88 5.62 -10.62
C LYS A 168 -0.06 5.88 -9.35
N GLU A 169 -0.73 6.12 -8.23
CA GLU A 169 -0.09 6.30 -6.92
C GLU A 169 0.64 5.03 -6.48
N ALA A 170 0.00 3.87 -6.64
CA ALA A 170 0.60 2.58 -6.34
C ALA A 170 1.82 2.30 -7.23
N LEU A 171 1.79 2.65 -8.52
CA LEU A 171 2.91 2.47 -9.45
C LEU A 171 4.14 3.28 -9.02
N ASN A 172 3.95 4.53 -8.60
CA ASN A 172 5.03 5.34 -8.02
C ASN A 172 5.62 4.67 -6.77
N GLN A 173 4.75 4.17 -5.88
CA GLN A 173 5.16 3.46 -4.67
C GLN A 173 5.85 2.12 -4.98
N PHE A 174 5.44 1.41 -6.02
CA PHE A 174 6.11 0.19 -6.48
C PHE A 174 7.52 0.50 -6.98
N SER A 175 7.71 1.61 -7.70
CA SER A 175 9.03 2.06 -8.19
C SER A 175 10.01 2.31 -7.04
N LEU A 176 9.53 2.94 -5.96
CA LEU A 176 10.32 3.23 -4.77
C LEU A 176 10.54 1.98 -3.90
N PHE A 177 9.51 1.16 -3.71
CA PHE A 177 9.58 0.00 -2.82
C PHE A 177 10.38 -1.17 -3.41
N PHE A 178 10.43 -1.26 -4.74
CA PHE A 178 11.18 -2.28 -5.48
C PHE A 178 12.16 -1.63 -6.46
N GLU A 179 13.10 -0.87 -5.91
CA GLU A 179 14.18 -0.22 -6.66
C GLU A 179 14.86 -1.22 -7.63
N ASP A 180 15.22 -0.75 -8.82
CA ASP A 180 15.86 -1.52 -9.90
C ASP A 180 15.07 -2.71 -10.48
N ARG A 181 13.84 -2.98 -10.02
CA ARG A 181 13.00 -4.07 -10.55
C ARG A 181 12.02 -3.62 -11.62
N LEU A 182 11.68 -2.33 -11.62
CA LEU A 182 10.71 -1.74 -12.55
C LEU A 182 11.40 -0.69 -13.42
N SER A 183 11.52 -0.98 -14.71
CA SER A 183 11.90 0.01 -15.71
C SER A 183 10.65 0.76 -16.16
N ILE A 184 10.24 1.76 -15.39
CA ILE A 184 9.14 2.65 -15.78
C ILE A 184 9.77 3.75 -16.65
N GLN A 185 9.67 3.61 -17.97
CA GLN A 185 10.03 4.66 -18.94
C GLN A 185 8.88 5.63 -19.17
#